data_AF-A0A2V9WHG3-F1
#
_entry.id   AF-A0A2V9WHG3-F1
#
_cell.length_a   1.000
_cell.length_b   1.000
_cell.length_c   1.000
_cell.angle_alpha   90.00
_cell.angle_beta   90.00
_cell.angle_gamma   90.00
#
_symmetry.space_group_name_H-M   'P 1'
#
loop_
_entity.id
_entity.type
_entity.pdbx_description
1 polymer ?
#
loop_
_entity_poly.entity_id
_entity_poly.type
_entity_poly.pdbx_seq_one_letter_code
_entity_poly.pdbx_strand_id
1 'polypeptide(L)'
;SLLQYIHRKAQAAWAGLSMEQLLEELRQIQQFALLYPPQSEKGPNRVALALSTQTLAQQSLAKELGLDALRLPKEGNTPAAS
;
A
#
# COMPACT_ATOMS: atom_id res chain seq x y z
N SER A 1 5.01 2.92 -22.39
CA SER A 1 4.44 3.86 -21.38
C SER A 1 4.61 3.28 -19.98
N LEU A 2 4.41 4.07 -18.91
CA LEU A 2 4.45 3.56 -17.52
C LEU A 2 3.42 2.44 -17.30
N LEU A 3 2.21 2.59 -17.83
CA LEU A 3 1.15 1.59 -17.71
C LEU A 3 1.54 0.23 -18.31
N GLN A 4 2.18 0.21 -19.49
CA GLN A 4 2.68 -1.03 -20.10
C GLN A 4 3.77 -1.70 -19.28
N TYR A 5 4.63 -0.90 -18.64
CA TYR A 5 5.67 -1.42 -17.75
C TYR A 5 5.06 -2.07 -16.51
N ILE A 6 4.09 -1.40 -15.87
CA ILE A 6 3.35 -1.94 -14.72
C ILE A 6 2.62 -3.22 -15.11
N HIS A 7 1.96 -3.24 -16.27
CA HIS A 7 1.27 -4.43 -16.78
C HIS A 7 2.21 -5.60 -17.01
N ARG A 8 3.39 -5.39 -17.62
CA ARG A 8 4.42 -6.42 -17.75
C ARG A 8 4.89 -6.95 -16.40
N LYS A 9 5.07 -6.08 -15.41
CA LYS A 9 5.49 -6.48 -14.07
C LYS A 9 4.38 -7.29 -13.36
N ALA A 10 3.12 -6.88 -13.52
CA ALA A 10 1.97 -7.56 -12.96
C ALA A 10 1.76 -8.99 -13.51
N GLN A 11 2.25 -9.29 -14.73
CA GLN A 11 2.20 -10.65 -15.28
C GLN A 11 2.94 -11.68 -14.39
N ALA A 12 3.93 -11.25 -13.60
CA ALA A 12 4.61 -12.14 -12.65
C ALA A 12 3.71 -12.58 -11.49
N ALA A 13 2.79 -11.71 -11.05
CA ALA A 13 1.78 -12.02 -10.04
C ALA A 13 0.59 -12.77 -10.65
N TRP A 14 0.20 -12.42 -11.87
CA TRP A 14 -0.99 -12.96 -12.53
C TRP A 14 -0.76 -13.06 -14.04
N ALA A 15 -0.37 -14.26 -14.48
CA ALA A 15 -0.17 -14.57 -15.89
C ALA A 15 -1.50 -14.48 -16.66
N GLY A 16 -1.49 -13.79 -17.79
CA GLY A 16 -2.67 -13.59 -18.63
C GLY A 16 -3.59 -12.45 -18.16
N LEU A 17 -3.21 -11.70 -17.14
CA LEU A 17 -3.96 -10.53 -16.68
C LEU A 17 -4.17 -9.53 -17.82
N SER A 18 -5.41 -9.11 -18.09
CA SER A 18 -5.69 -8.06 -19.08
C SER A 18 -5.36 -6.67 -18.53
N MET A 19 -5.20 -5.69 -19.42
CA MET A 19 -4.97 -4.30 -19.00
C MET A 19 -6.15 -3.74 -18.20
N GLU A 20 -7.38 -4.08 -18.59
CA GLU A 20 -8.62 -3.63 -17.94
C GLU A 20 -8.75 -4.21 -16.53
N GLN A 21 -8.47 -5.51 -16.39
CA GLN A 21 -8.48 -6.18 -15.09
C GLN A 21 -7.41 -5.60 -14.15
N LEU A 22 -6.21 -5.32 -14.67
CA LEU A 22 -5.18 -4.65 -13.88
C LEU A 22 -5.66 -3.30 -13.34
N LEU A 23 -6.27 -2.48 -14.20
CA LEU A 23 -6.76 -1.16 -13.80
C LEU A 23 -7.89 -1.27 -12.77
N GLU A 24 -8.81 -2.23 -12.95
CA GLU A 24 -9.89 -2.43 -11.99
C GLU A 24 -9.36 -2.91 -10.63
N GLU A 25 -8.45 -3.88 -10.60
CA GLU A 25 -7.84 -4.32 -9.34
C GLU A 25 -7.05 -3.19 -8.65
N LEU A 26 -6.25 -2.43 -9.40
CA LEU A 26 -5.51 -1.28 -8.86
C LEU A 26 -6.43 -0.18 -8.32
N ARG A 27 -7.59 0.03 -8.94
CA ARG A 27 -8.60 1.00 -8.48
C ARG A 27 -9.23 0.60 -7.14
N GLN A 28 -9.36 -0.70 -6.90
CA GLN A 28 -9.90 -1.24 -5.65
C GLN A 28 -8.86 -1.28 -4.53
N ILE A 29 -7.57 -1.28 -4.86
CA ILE A 29 -6.49 -1.16 -3.88
C ILE A 29 -6.42 0.29 -3.39
N GLN A 30 -6.83 0.52 -2.14
CA GLN A 30 -6.86 1.84 -1.52
C GLN A 30 -6.02 1.89 -0.25
N GLN A 31 -5.45 3.06 0.03
CA GLN A 31 -4.67 3.31 1.24
C GLN A 31 -5.47 4.15 2.22
N PHE A 32 -5.51 3.70 3.47
CA PHE A 32 -6.24 4.34 4.56
C PHE A 32 -5.30 4.76 5.67
N ALA A 33 -5.57 5.92 6.28
CA ALA A 33 -4.92 6.35 7.51
C ALA A 33 -5.69 5.81 8.72
N LEU A 34 -5.11 4.85 9.43
CA LEU A 34 -5.63 4.32 10.68
C LEU A 34 -5.15 5.19 11.84
N LEU A 35 -6.10 5.79 12.55
CA LEU A 35 -5.83 6.59 13.74
C LEU A 35 -5.85 5.69 14.98
N TYR A 36 -4.74 5.67 15.72
CA TYR A 36 -4.59 4.95 16.97
C TYR A 36 -4.54 5.93 18.14
N PRO A 37 -5.05 5.50 19.31
CA PRO A 37 -4.91 6.27 20.52
C PRO A 37 -3.43 6.48 20.87
N PRO A 38 -3.14 7.58 21.58
CA PRO A 38 -1.79 7.90 22.02
C PRO A 38 -1.30 6.84 23.02
N GLN A 39 -0.01 6.53 23.00
CA GLN A 39 0.57 5.50 23.90
C GLN A 39 0.60 5.93 25.37
N SER A 40 0.43 7.22 25.64
CA SER A 40 0.41 7.80 26.97
C SER A 40 -0.63 8.92 26.99
N GLU A 41 -1.13 9.29 28.17
CA GLU A 41 -2.20 10.30 28.31
C GLU A 41 -1.90 11.65 27.64
N LYS A 42 -0.63 11.99 27.40
CA LYS A 42 -0.20 13.23 26.73
C LYS A 42 0.54 13.02 25.41
N GLY A 43 0.54 11.80 24.86
CA GLY A 43 1.23 11.50 23.61
C GLY A 43 0.47 11.99 22.37
N PRO A 44 1.13 12.20 21.22
CA PRO A 44 0.43 12.44 19.97
C PRO A 44 -0.35 11.19 19.53
N ASN A 45 -1.49 11.40 18.88
CA ASN A 45 -2.20 10.31 18.20
C ASN A 45 -1.29 9.70 17.14
N ARG A 46 -1.30 8.37 17.05
CA ARG A 46 -0.48 7.65 16.08
C ARG A 46 -1.30 7.42 14.82
N VAL A 47 -0.71 7.63 13.67
CA VAL A 47 -1.32 7.33 12.38
C VAL A 47 -0.51 6.22 11.72
N ALA A 48 -1.17 5.15 11.29
CA ALA A 48 -0.58 4.14 10.42
C ALA A 48 -1.25 4.18 9.05
N LEU A 49 -0.50 3.84 8.00
CA LEU A 49 -1.05 3.72 6.66
C LEU A 49 -1.29 2.24 6.38
N ALA A 50 -2.54 1.87 6.14
CA ALA A 50 -2.95 0.51 5.80
C ALA A 50 -3.42 0.46 4.35
N LEU A 51 -2.90 -0.51 3.58
CA LEU A 51 -3.39 -0.79 2.24
C LEU A 51 -4.49 -1.85 2.34
N SER A 52 -5.66 -1.55 1.77
CA SER A 52 -6.76 -2.50 1.66
C SER A 52 -6.57 -3.35 0.41
N THR A 53 -6.36 -4.66 0.61
CA THR A 53 -6.30 -5.67 -0.43
C THR A 53 -7.30 -6.77 -0.07
N GLN A 54 -8.42 -6.79 -0.76
CA GLN A 54 -9.59 -7.62 -0.44
C GLN A 54 -9.53 -9.00 -1.11
N THR A 55 -8.74 -9.14 -2.17
CA THR A 55 -8.62 -10.38 -2.95
C THR A 55 -7.17 -10.88 -2.97
N LEU A 56 -7.00 -12.20 -3.19
CA LEU A 56 -5.67 -12.79 -3.37
C LEU A 56 -4.91 -12.16 -4.55
N ALA A 57 -5.64 -11.82 -5.62
CA ALA A 57 -5.09 -11.12 -6.76
C ALA A 57 -4.52 -9.75 -6.36
N GLN A 58 -5.26 -8.97 -5.56
CA GLN A 58 -4.79 -7.68 -5.06
C GLN A 58 -3.56 -7.79 -4.16
N GLN A 59 -3.51 -8.82 -3.30
CA GLN A 59 -2.35 -9.07 -2.45
C GLN A 59 -1.10 -9.38 -3.28
N SER A 60 -1.22 -10.28 -4.27
CA SER A 60 -0.12 -10.63 -5.18
C SER A 60 0.31 -9.42 -6.02
N LEU A 61 -0.63 -8.64 -6.53
CA LEU A 61 -0.34 -7.42 -7.29
C LEU A 61 0.33 -6.35 -6.42
N ALA A 62 -0.15 -6.12 -5.19
CA ALA A 62 0.44 -5.17 -4.27
C ALA A 62 1.89 -5.53 -3.93
N LYS A 63 2.16 -6.83 -3.74
CA LYS A 63 3.51 -7.33 -3.48
C LYS A 63 4.44 -7.15 -4.68
N GLU A 64 4.04 -7.59 -5.86
CA GLU A 64 4.89 -7.51 -7.08
C GLU A 64 5.12 -6.06 -7.53
N LEU A 65 4.11 -5.20 -7.40
CA LEU A 65 4.22 -3.80 -7.76
C LEU A 65 4.88 -2.96 -6.65
N GLY A 66 5.12 -3.54 -5.47
CA GLY A 66 5.75 -2.86 -4.33
C GLY A 66 4.85 -1.83 -3.66
N LEU A 67 3.53 -1.96 -3.78
CA LEU A 67 2.55 -1.05 -3.18
C LEU A 67 2.56 -1.14 -1.66
N ASP A 68 3.01 -2.26 -1.09
CA ASP A 68 3.14 -2.42 0.36
C ASP A 68 4.20 -1.49 0.97
N ALA A 69 5.21 -1.09 0.19
CA ALA A 69 6.22 -0.13 0.63
C ALA A 69 5.64 1.28 0.82
N LEU A 70 4.47 1.59 0.25
CA LEU A 70 3.76 2.86 0.45
C LEU A 70 3.13 2.99 1.85
N ARG A 71 3.08 1.88 2.62
CA ARG A 71 2.59 1.84 4.00
C ARG A 71 3.58 2.42 5.01
N LEU A 72 4.84 2.62 4.63
CA LEU A 72 5.85 3.17 5.53
C LEU A 72 5.61 4.67 5.72
N PRO A 73 5.38 5.16 6.95
CA PRO A 73 5.56 6.58 7.22
C PRO A 73 7.02 6.92 6.91
N LYS A 74 7.27 8.05 6.22
CA LYS A 74 8.63 8.59 6.14
C LYS A 74 9.12 8.78 7.58
N GLU A 75 10.11 7.98 7.98
CA GLU A 75 10.87 8.20 9.21
C GLU A 75 11.43 9.62 9.15
N GLY A 76 10.96 10.50 10.04
CA GLY A 76 11.37 11.89 10.02
C GLY A 76 10.51 12.85 10.85
N ASN A 77 10.19 12.49 12.10
CA ASN A 77 10.42 13.37 13.26
C ASN A 77 9.94 12.67 14.53
N THR A 78 10.86 12.11 15.29
CA THR A 78 10.69 11.94 16.73
C THR A 78 11.92 12.57 17.34
N PRO A 79 11.83 13.72 18.05
CA PRO A 79 12.96 14.17 18.82
C PRO A 79 13.22 13.11 19.88
N ALA A 80 14.46 12.63 19.90
CA ALA A 80 14.96 11.73 20.90
C ALA A 80 14.67 12.29 22.30
N ALA A 81 14.30 11.38 23.19
CA ALA A 81 14.26 11.63 24.62
C ALA A 81 15.55 12.30 25.09
N SER A 82 15.41 13.32 25.94
CA SER A 82 16.40 13.79 26.90
C SER A 82 15.67 14.12 28.19
#